data_AF-A0AAV8Z570-F1
#
_entry.id   AF-A0AAV8Z570-F1
#
_cell.length_a   1.000
_cell.length_b   1.000
_cell.length_c   1.000
_cell.angle_alpha   90.00
_cell.angle_beta   90.00
_cell.angle_gamma   90.00
#
_symmetry.space_group_name_H-M   'P 1'
#
loop_
_entity.id
_entity.type
_entity.pdbx_description
1 polymer ?
#
loop_
_entity_poly.entity_id
_entity_poly.type
_entity_poly.pdbx_seq_one_letter_code
_entity_poly.pdbx_strand_id
1 'polypeptide(L)'
;MLKKPLIPLSLVRDLRCRQCEKFVSCGPVYVVPDTSILCGRCRHLAKNIYRNTSYEALASMFMYPCCNWEEHCSTHLHWNESLQHEEDCNYQGFCKFLCHHPRAYCKGKREIPEGDVRLTPVPEQLLDYIKCVQCECYLTCEPVYVQTNGKNVCHRCVHANGVPPNCLRNTAYEMLSTIIIFPCIYRNRGCPTRLKFGRSLWQHEAECSYGQTFKKITNQKAENQKVAKQANQKERGVIQTHSGHYYGTLTPNVVLFAPPTEKTEFDMNRELLKSLKKQQERRFVRADEIGTQLEKFNSEDGSINTDDSEKKNSYSKSWESDRSSPRLDENDQRQKAMNHNQPLIVEPGYFSNNPKSPHINGENYYQNTFIAQVHREDYPSPRISRQNSYNKAYYANMVYANGFGDQNSGTNSPQPFSNKKPNVENNILAGHYPVIRTSSGIRDQNEGSQFSET
;
A
#
# COMPACT_ATOMS: atom_id res chain seq x y z
N MET A 1 -2.32 22.80 3.53
CA MET A 1 -1.58 21.57 3.89
C MET A 1 -2.45 20.74 4.82
N LEU A 2 -2.67 19.45 4.54
CA LEU A 2 -3.45 18.58 5.43
C LEU A 2 -2.70 18.42 6.76
N LYS A 3 -3.37 18.70 7.88
CA LYS A 3 -2.80 18.51 9.21
C LYS A 3 -2.55 17.01 9.43
N LYS A 4 -1.30 16.62 9.70
CA LYS A 4 -0.95 15.22 9.97
C LYS A 4 -1.61 14.76 11.28
N PRO A 5 -2.15 13.53 11.34
CA PRO A 5 -2.72 12.99 12.57
C PRO A 5 -1.63 12.74 13.62
N LEU A 6 -2.02 12.78 14.90
CA LEU A 6 -1.16 12.34 16.01
C LEU A 6 -1.10 10.81 16.03
N ILE A 7 0.07 10.25 16.32
CA ILE A 7 0.19 8.82 16.57
C ILE A 7 -0.49 8.45 17.90
N PRO A 8 -1.28 7.36 17.98
CA PRO A 8 -1.83 6.87 19.24
C PRO A 8 -0.73 6.55 20.25
N LEU A 9 -0.84 7.10 21.46
CA LEU A 9 0.18 6.97 22.50
C LEU A 9 0.34 5.53 23.00
N SER A 10 -0.73 4.73 22.97
CA SER A 10 -0.70 3.30 23.25
C SER A 10 0.26 2.55 22.31
N LEU A 11 0.25 2.88 21.02
CA LEU A 11 1.14 2.29 20.02
C LEU A 11 2.59 2.78 20.17
N VAL A 12 2.78 4.06 20.51
CA VAL A 12 4.10 4.65 20.74
C VAL A 12 4.85 3.95 21.88
N ARG A 13 4.12 3.52 22.92
CA ARG A 13 4.70 2.76 24.04
C ARG A 13 5.43 1.51 23.58
N ASP A 14 4.87 0.81 22.60
CA ASP A 14 5.39 -0.45 22.09
C ASP A 14 6.40 -0.23 20.95
N LEU A 15 6.34 0.92 20.27
CA LEU A 15 7.30 1.36 19.25
C LEU A 15 8.49 2.11 19.87
N ARG A 16 9.19 1.46 20.81
CA ARG A 16 10.41 1.98 21.43
C ARG A 16 11.67 1.38 20.81
N CYS A 17 12.73 2.18 20.75
CA CYS A 17 14.04 1.70 20.36
C CYS A 17 14.55 0.72 21.41
N ARG A 18 14.97 -0.48 21.01
CA ARG A 18 15.52 -1.48 21.96
C ARG A 18 16.70 -0.95 22.77
N GLN A 19 17.50 -0.05 22.19
CA GLN A 19 18.77 0.35 22.77
C GLN A 19 18.70 1.61 23.65
N CYS A 20 17.89 2.60 23.27
CA CYS A 20 17.75 3.83 24.05
C CYS A 20 16.40 3.97 24.75
N GLU A 21 15.48 3.01 24.53
CA GLU A 21 14.12 2.96 25.10
C GLU A 21 13.23 4.18 24.80
N LYS A 22 13.75 5.14 24.02
CA LYS A 22 12.99 6.28 23.50
C LYS A 22 12.05 5.84 22.37
N PHE A 23 10.98 6.60 22.19
CA PHE A 23 10.07 6.45 21.06
C PHE A 23 10.83 6.46 19.74
N VAL A 24 10.49 5.55 18.83
CA VAL A 24 11.01 5.58 17.46
C VAL A 24 10.22 6.63 16.69
N SER A 25 10.70 7.87 16.77
CA SER A 25 10.07 9.06 16.20
C SER A 25 10.90 9.72 15.11
N CYS A 26 11.96 9.05 14.63
CA CYS A 26 12.83 9.53 13.55
C CYS A 26 13.54 8.40 12.80
N GLY A 27 13.85 8.67 11.52
CA GLY A 27 14.63 7.79 10.67
C GLY A 27 16.15 8.01 10.76
N PRO A 28 16.97 7.11 10.18
CA PRO A 28 16.59 5.81 9.64
C PRO A 28 16.17 4.82 10.75
N VAL A 29 15.36 3.82 10.41
CA VAL A 29 14.93 2.77 11.36
C VAL A 29 15.41 1.41 10.90
N TYR A 30 15.85 0.59 11.84
CA TYR A 30 16.40 -0.72 11.55
C TYR A 30 15.70 -1.83 12.33
N VAL A 31 15.57 -3.00 11.70
CA VAL A 31 15.15 -4.24 12.36
C VAL A 31 16.41 -5.06 12.68
N VAL A 32 16.45 -5.60 13.89
CA VAL A 32 17.52 -6.48 14.39
C VAL A 32 17.04 -7.94 14.47
N PRO A 33 17.95 -8.94 14.54
CA PRO A 33 17.60 -10.36 14.46
C PRO A 33 16.59 -10.87 15.49
N ASP A 34 16.43 -10.19 16.64
CA ASP A 34 15.42 -10.52 17.64
C ASP A 34 14.04 -9.91 17.33
N THR A 35 13.83 -9.38 16.11
CA THR A 35 12.63 -8.69 15.62
C THR A 35 12.33 -7.33 16.27
N SER A 36 13.18 -6.88 17.19
CA SER A 36 13.06 -5.53 17.76
C SER A 36 13.54 -4.45 16.78
N ILE A 37 13.32 -3.19 17.14
CA ILE A 37 13.69 -2.05 16.31
C ILE A 37 14.74 -1.15 16.96
N LEU A 38 15.61 -0.59 16.12
CA LEU A 38 16.56 0.44 16.48
C LEU A 38 16.24 1.73 15.73
N CYS A 39 16.19 2.83 16.46
CA CYS A 39 16.10 4.16 15.86
C CYS A 39 17.46 4.63 15.32
N GLY A 40 17.43 5.68 14.49
CA GLY A 40 18.62 6.23 13.84
C GLY A 40 19.72 6.68 14.81
N ARG A 41 19.35 7.06 16.04
CA ARG A 41 20.28 7.43 17.12
C ARG A 41 21.21 6.27 17.53
N CYS A 42 20.69 5.05 17.50
CA CYS A 42 21.39 3.86 18.01
C CYS A 42 21.99 3.00 16.90
N ARG A 43 22.03 3.49 15.65
CA ARG A 43 22.48 2.71 14.48
C ARG A 43 23.88 2.13 14.63
N HIS A 44 24.76 2.82 15.36
CA HIS A 44 26.17 2.46 15.52
C HIS A 44 26.40 1.29 16.50
N LEU A 45 25.36 0.91 17.25
CA LEU A 45 25.47 -0.08 18.34
C LEU A 45 25.16 -1.51 17.90
N ALA A 46 24.63 -1.71 16.69
CA ALA A 46 24.19 -3.02 16.23
C ALA A 46 24.88 -3.48 14.95
N LYS A 47 25.15 -4.78 14.90
CA LYS A 47 25.62 -5.51 13.71
C LYS A 47 24.42 -6.25 13.09
N ASN A 48 24.49 -6.55 11.79
CA ASN A 48 23.44 -7.28 11.06
C ASN A 48 22.06 -6.61 11.15
N ILE A 49 22.02 -5.31 10.81
CA ILE A 49 20.80 -4.49 10.84
C ILE A 49 20.18 -4.32 9.46
N TYR A 50 18.86 -4.28 9.43
CA TYR A 50 18.06 -4.26 8.21
C TYR A 50 17.28 -2.96 8.17
N ARG A 51 17.60 -2.03 7.25
CA ARG A 51 16.87 -0.75 7.18
C ARG A 51 15.42 -1.00 6.78
N ASN A 52 14.49 -0.36 7.48
CA ASN A 52 13.06 -0.58 7.32
C ASN A 52 12.38 0.61 6.65
N THR A 53 12.54 0.72 5.34
CA THR A 53 12.01 1.86 4.56
C THR A 53 10.49 1.91 4.54
N SER A 54 9.82 0.75 4.50
CA SER A 54 8.35 0.67 4.55
C SER A 54 7.80 1.19 5.88
N TYR A 55 8.46 0.90 7.00
CA TYR A 55 8.09 1.50 8.29
C TYR A 55 8.32 3.00 8.31
N GLU A 56 9.49 3.48 7.86
CA GLU A 56 9.79 4.93 7.78
C GLU A 56 8.72 5.68 6.95
N ALA A 57 8.27 5.09 5.85
CA ALA A 57 7.22 5.66 5.00
C ALA A 57 5.89 5.81 5.76
N LEU A 58 5.40 4.75 6.41
CA LEU A 58 4.17 4.80 7.20
C LEU A 58 4.30 5.73 8.40
N ALA A 59 5.45 5.70 9.07
CA ALA A 59 5.73 6.52 10.25
C ALA A 59 5.68 8.02 9.91
N SER A 60 6.16 8.40 8.72
CA SER A 60 6.13 9.79 8.24
C SER A 60 4.73 10.41 8.12
N MET A 61 3.67 9.59 8.16
CA MET A 61 2.27 10.03 8.12
C MET A 61 1.84 10.72 9.43
N PHE A 62 2.51 10.44 10.54
CA PHE A 62 2.08 10.87 11.87
C PHE A 62 2.95 11.99 12.45
N MET A 63 2.40 12.66 13.45
CA MET A 63 3.15 13.49 14.39
C MET A 63 3.40 12.72 15.68
N TYR A 64 4.61 12.84 16.23
CA TYR A 64 5.08 12.09 17.38
C TYR A 64 5.21 13.01 18.60
N PRO A 65 4.90 12.51 19.81
CA PRO A 65 5.26 13.24 21.03
C PRO A 65 6.78 13.34 21.15
N CYS A 66 7.27 14.43 21.77
CA CYS A 66 8.66 14.54 22.19
C CYS A 66 9.09 13.32 23.04
N CYS A 67 10.35 12.89 22.96
CA CYS A 67 10.84 11.80 23.82
C CYS A 67 10.79 12.14 25.32
N ASN A 68 10.77 13.43 25.67
CA ASN A 68 10.57 13.94 27.04
C ASN A 68 9.09 14.24 27.36
N TRP A 69 8.14 13.61 26.65
CA TRP A 69 6.70 13.83 26.87
C TRP A 69 6.26 13.39 28.28
N GLU A 70 6.84 12.30 28.79
CA GLU A 70 6.62 11.82 30.16
C GLU A 70 7.04 12.88 31.19
N GLU A 71 8.05 13.69 30.86
CA GLU A 71 8.56 14.82 31.66
C GLU A 71 7.80 16.13 31.40
N HIS A 72 6.60 16.04 30.84
CA HIS A 72 5.68 17.15 30.54
C HIS A 72 5.97 17.99 29.30
N CYS A 73 6.91 17.63 28.42
CA CYS A 73 7.01 18.28 27.11
C CYS A 73 5.74 18.03 26.29
N SER A 74 5.00 19.10 25.92
CA SER A 74 3.75 19.00 25.15
C SER A 74 3.95 19.06 23.63
N THR A 75 5.20 19.19 23.16
CA THR A 75 5.50 19.36 21.75
C THR A 75 5.25 18.06 20.98
N HIS A 76 4.56 18.19 19.85
CA HIS A 76 4.37 17.12 18.89
C HIS A 76 5.10 17.49 17.60
N LEU A 77 5.82 16.54 17.04
CA LEU A 77 6.88 16.77 16.07
C LEU A 77 6.64 15.94 14.82
N HIS A 78 7.04 16.45 13.66
CA HIS A 78 7.09 15.60 12.47
C HIS A 78 8.23 14.57 12.57
N TRP A 79 8.10 13.48 11.81
CA TRP A 79 9.03 12.34 11.81
C TRP A 79 10.54 12.70 11.78
N ASN A 80 10.96 13.76 11.11
CA ASN A 80 12.38 14.14 11.08
C ASN A 80 12.73 15.34 11.97
N GLU A 81 11.74 15.98 12.59
CA GLU A 81 11.93 17.13 13.48
C GLU A 81 12.26 16.72 14.92
N SER A 82 11.99 15.45 15.26
CA SER A 82 12.24 14.90 16.60
C SER A 82 13.68 15.09 17.06
N LEU A 83 14.67 14.89 16.18
CA LEU A 83 16.09 15.00 16.54
C LEU A 83 16.49 16.43 16.87
N GLN A 84 16.10 17.39 16.01
CA GLN A 84 16.41 18.80 16.24
C GLN A 84 15.76 19.31 17.52
N HIS A 85 14.47 18.98 17.73
CA HIS A 85 13.80 19.36 18.96
C HIS A 85 14.42 18.72 20.19
N GLU A 86 14.92 17.48 20.09
CA GLU A 86 15.58 16.80 21.22
C GLU A 86 16.81 17.55 21.73
N GLU A 87 17.59 18.18 20.84
CA GLU A 87 18.78 18.98 21.16
C GLU A 87 18.42 20.33 21.84
N ASP A 88 17.30 20.92 21.41
CA ASP A 88 16.81 22.21 21.88
C ASP A 88 15.74 22.09 22.97
N CYS A 89 15.38 20.88 23.39
CA CYS A 89 14.27 20.66 24.31
C CYS A 89 14.60 21.22 25.70
N ASN A 90 13.81 22.16 26.19
CA ASN A 90 13.96 22.70 27.56
C ASN A 90 13.75 21.64 28.67
N TYR A 91 13.17 20.49 28.32
CA TYR A 91 12.99 19.34 29.20
C TYR A 91 14.18 18.37 29.16
N GLN A 92 15.21 18.65 28.37
CA GLN A 92 16.43 17.85 28.32
C GLN A 92 17.44 18.33 29.38
N GLY A 93 17.81 17.43 30.29
CA GLY A 93 18.85 17.65 31.29
C GLY A 93 18.35 18.37 32.55
N PHE A 94 18.93 17.99 33.69
CA PHE A 94 18.47 18.41 35.03
C PHE A 94 18.51 19.94 35.23
N CYS A 95 19.60 20.60 34.82
CA CYS A 95 19.77 22.03 35.03
C CYS A 95 18.76 22.87 34.22
N LYS A 96 18.63 22.61 32.91
CA LYS A 96 17.66 23.29 32.05
C LYS A 96 16.22 23.06 32.54
N PHE A 97 15.89 21.82 32.91
CA PHE A 97 14.58 21.46 33.39
C PHE A 97 14.20 22.23 34.68
N LEU A 98 15.10 22.31 35.66
CA LEU A 98 14.84 23.06 36.90
C LEU A 98 14.75 24.57 36.70
N CYS A 99 15.63 25.13 35.85
CA CYS A 99 15.65 26.58 35.62
C CYS A 99 14.43 27.07 34.81
N HIS A 100 14.00 26.32 33.80
CA HIS A 100 12.90 26.73 32.92
C HIS A 100 11.52 26.24 33.41
N HIS A 101 11.47 25.10 34.11
CA HIS A 101 10.21 24.44 34.48
C HIS A 101 10.20 23.93 35.94
N PRO A 102 10.39 24.79 36.96
CA PRO A 102 10.47 24.36 38.36
C PRO A 102 9.19 23.65 38.83
N ARG A 103 8.02 24.00 38.28
CA ARG A 103 6.75 23.33 38.59
C ARG A 103 6.61 21.94 37.97
N ALA A 104 7.37 21.62 36.92
CA ALA A 104 7.33 20.30 36.31
C ALA A 104 8.06 19.27 37.18
N TYR A 105 9.07 19.68 37.95
CA TYR A 105 9.79 18.80 38.89
C TYR A 105 8.88 18.24 39.98
N CYS A 106 7.88 19.01 40.44
CA CYS A 106 6.90 18.55 41.42
C CYS A 106 5.77 17.71 40.80
N LYS A 107 5.68 17.63 39.47
CA LYS A 107 4.70 16.77 38.81
C LYS A 107 5.35 15.42 38.57
N GLY A 108 4.69 14.35 39.03
CA GLY A 108 5.10 12.99 38.68
C GLY A 108 5.02 12.77 37.17
N LYS A 109 5.72 11.74 36.68
CA LYS A 109 5.72 11.39 35.25
C LYS A 109 4.30 11.24 34.71
N ARG A 110 4.05 11.72 33.49
CA ARG A 110 2.76 11.51 32.82
C ARG A 110 2.56 10.03 32.52
N GLU A 111 1.40 9.50 32.89
CA GLU A 111 0.94 8.21 32.41
C GLU A 111 0.50 8.31 30.95
N ILE A 112 0.84 7.28 30.17
CA ILE A 112 0.46 7.17 28.77
C ILE A 112 -1.03 6.76 28.72
N PRO A 113 -1.93 7.61 28.20
CA PRO A 113 -3.34 7.27 28.15
C PRO A 113 -3.59 6.13 27.15
N GLU A 114 -4.53 5.26 27.48
CA GLU A 114 -5.10 4.27 26.58
C GLU A 114 -6.05 4.98 25.60
N GLY A 115 -5.48 5.67 24.62
CA GLY A 115 -6.24 6.48 23.67
C GLY A 115 -6.96 5.65 22.60
N ASP A 116 -8.09 6.17 22.13
CA ASP A 116 -8.82 5.65 20.97
C ASP A 116 -7.97 5.68 19.70
N VAL A 117 -7.92 4.53 19.01
CA VAL A 117 -7.18 4.37 17.76
C VAL A 117 -8.01 4.88 16.58
N ARG A 118 -7.63 6.03 16.03
CA ARG A 118 -8.20 6.56 14.78
C ARG A 118 -7.44 6.02 13.57
N LEU A 119 -8.16 5.39 12.67
CA LEU A 119 -7.59 4.81 11.47
C LEU A 119 -7.30 5.89 10.43
N THR A 120 -6.13 5.81 9.80
CA THR A 120 -5.69 6.78 8.77
C THR A 120 -5.51 6.09 7.41
N PRO A 121 -6.09 6.60 6.31
CA PRO A 121 -5.85 6.05 4.98
C PRO A 121 -4.42 6.35 4.49
N VAL A 122 -3.78 5.38 3.82
CA VAL A 122 -2.43 5.59 3.24
C VAL A 122 -2.47 6.60 2.09
N PRO A 123 -1.68 7.69 2.13
CA PRO A 123 -1.49 8.60 1.00
C PRO A 123 -0.91 7.87 -0.22
N GLU A 124 -1.34 8.27 -1.42
CA GLU A 124 -0.95 7.55 -2.64
C GLU A 124 0.56 7.54 -2.89
N GLN A 125 1.25 8.61 -2.52
CA GLN A 125 2.70 8.73 -2.71
C GLN A 125 3.49 7.73 -1.86
N LEU A 126 2.92 7.24 -0.77
CA LEU A 126 3.60 6.32 0.15
C LEU A 126 3.43 4.85 -0.22
N LEU A 127 2.49 4.54 -1.12
CA LEU A 127 2.17 3.16 -1.48
C LEU A 127 3.31 2.42 -2.17
N ASP A 128 4.14 3.13 -2.92
CA ASP A 128 5.29 2.53 -3.60
C ASP A 128 6.35 2.04 -2.61
N TYR A 129 6.44 2.67 -1.44
CA TYR A 129 7.37 2.27 -0.37
C TYR A 129 6.88 1.07 0.44
N ILE A 130 5.61 0.68 0.29
CA ILE A 130 5.00 -0.43 1.03
C ILE A 130 4.57 -1.57 0.09
N LYS A 131 5.36 -1.82 -0.97
CA LYS A 131 5.17 -2.96 -1.88
C LYS A 131 6.06 -4.13 -1.50
N CYS A 132 5.55 -5.33 -1.75
CA CYS A 132 6.31 -6.56 -1.70
C CYS A 132 7.31 -6.61 -2.87
N VAL A 133 8.56 -6.95 -2.61
CA VAL A 133 9.59 -7.10 -3.65
C VAL A 133 9.31 -8.26 -4.62
N GLN A 134 8.58 -9.28 -4.20
CA GLN A 134 8.35 -10.48 -5.02
C GLN A 134 7.11 -10.39 -5.91
N CYS A 135 6.00 -9.83 -5.42
CA CYS A 135 4.74 -9.76 -6.16
C CYS A 135 4.27 -8.35 -6.49
N GLU A 136 5.00 -7.32 -6.04
CA GLU A 136 4.68 -5.90 -6.21
C GLU A 136 3.32 -5.45 -5.63
N CYS A 137 2.60 -6.34 -4.95
CA CYS A 137 1.38 -6.01 -4.20
C CYS A 137 1.72 -5.30 -2.88
N TYR A 138 0.76 -4.54 -2.34
CA TYR A 138 0.90 -3.83 -1.07
C TYR A 138 1.11 -4.77 0.13
N LEU A 139 1.91 -4.36 1.10
CA LEU A 139 2.18 -5.09 2.35
C LEU A 139 1.00 -4.98 3.32
N THR A 140 -0.07 -5.72 3.03
CA THR A 140 -1.38 -5.54 3.66
C THR A 140 -1.80 -6.60 4.66
N CYS A 141 -1.00 -7.65 4.79
CA CYS A 141 -1.27 -8.78 5.67
C CYS A 141 0.00 -9.21 6.41
N GLU A 142 -0.18 -9.61 7.67
CA GLU A 142 0.85 -10.22 8.52
C GLU A 142 0.99 -11.72 8.24
N PRO A 143 2.18 -12.32 8.50
CA PRO A 143 3.46 -11.65 8.80
C PRO A 143 4.10 -10.94 7.60
N VAL A 144 4.82 -9.86 7.87
CA VAL A 144 5.65 -9.12 6.90
C VAL A 144 7.12 -9.33 7.26
N TYR A 145 7.96 -9.57 6.25
CA TYR A 145 9.39 -9.80 6.45
C TYR A 145 10.24 -8.76 5.74
N VAL A 146 11.38 -8.39 6.31
CA VAL A 146 12.38 -7.49 5.73
C VAL A 146 13.64 -8.27 5.34
N GLN A 147 14.11 -8.05 4.11
CA GLN A 147 15.36 -8.60 3.55
C GLN A 147 16.56 -7.72 3.89
N THR A 148 17.79 -8.25 3.75
CA THR A 148 19.05 -7.54 4.02
C THR A 148 19.21 -6.24 3.23
N ASN A 149 18.57 -6.16 2.06
CA ASN A 149 18.51 -4.97 1.21
C ASN A 149 17.48 -3.91 1.68
N GLY A 150 16.77 -4.16 2.78
CA GLY A 150 15.70 -3.32 3.32
C GLY A 150 14.36 -3.40 2.59
N LYS A 151 14.23 -4.27 1.59
CA LYS A 151 12.97 -4.52 0.88
C LYS A 151 12.11 -5.50 1.67
N ASN A 152 10.80 -5.38 1.54
CA ASN A 152 9.85 -6.21 2.29
C ASN A 152 9.22 -7.31 1.43
N VAL A 153 8.89 -8.43 2.06
CA VAL A 153 8.19 -9.59 1.48
C VAL A 153 6.88 -9.76 2.24
N CYS A 154 5.75 -9.78 1.52
CA CYS A 154 4.43 -9.95 2.13
C CYS A 154 4.14 -11.41 2.51
N HIS A 155 3.15 -11.59 3.39
CA HIS A 155 2.70 -12.92 3.82
C HIS A 155 2.32 -13.84 2.64
N ARG A 156 1.64 -13.32 1.61
CA ARG A 156 1.22 -14.13 0.44
C ARG A 156 2.39 -14.83 -0.24
N CYS A 157 3.48 -14.10 -0.41
CA CYS A 157 4.70 -14.62 -1.02
C CYS A 157 5.40 -15.64 -0.14
N VAL A 158 5.45 -15.39 1.17
CA VAL A 158 5.99 -16.34 2.15
C VAL A 158 5.17 -17.62 2.23
N HIS A 159 3.84 -17.50 2.18
CA HIS A 159 2.95 -18.65 2.18
C HIS A 159 3.15 -19.52 0.92
N ALA A 160 3.37 -18.91 -0.24
CA ALA A 160 3.56 -19.65 -1.50
C ALA A 160 4.98 -20.24 -1.65
N ASN A 161 6.02 -19.50 -1.25
CA ASN A 161 7.41 -19.82 -1.57
C ASN A 161 8.26 -20.20 -0.34
N GLY A 162 7.68 -20.15 0.87
CA GLY A 162 8.43 -20.22 2.12
C GLY A 162 9.09 -18.87 2.50
N VAL A 163 9.64 -18.81 3.71
CA VAL A 163 10.39 -17.63 4.19
C VAL A 163 11.73 -17.59 3.46
N PRO A 164 12.08 -16.51 2.72
CA PRO A 164 13.38 -16.44 2.07
C PRO A 164 14.52 -16.40 3.11
N PRO A 165 15.73 -16.88 2.77
CA PRO A 165 16.85 -16.88 3.70
C PRO A 165 17.22 -15.45 4.12
N ASN A 166 17.80 -15.30 5.31
CA ASN A 166 18.24 -14.01 5.87
C ASN A 166 17.14 -12.95 5.94
N CYS A 167 15.87 -13.34 6.09
CA CYS A 167 14.76 -12.42 6.31
C CYS A 167 14.40 -12.34 7.79
N LEU A 168 14.04 -11.15 8.26
CA LEU A 168 13.57 -10.92 9.62
C LEU A 168 12.10 -10.51 9.61
N ARG A 169 11.30 -11.00 10.57
CA ARG A 169 9.91 -10.54 10.73
C ARG A 169 9.91 -9.07 11.15
N ASN A 170 9.07 -8.28 10.51
CA ASN A 170 8.98 -6.83 10.66
C ASN A 170 7.80 -6.45 11.58
N THR A 171 7.89 -6.84 12.85
CA THR A 171 6.81 -6.63 13.84
C THR A 171 6.43 -5.16 14.00
N ALA A 172 7.41 -4.23 13.95
CA ALA A 172 7.12 -2.81 14.06
C ALA A 172 6.29 -2.25 12.90
N TYR A 173 6.54 -2.72 11.67
CA TYR A 173 5.69 -2.40 10.52
C TYR A 173 4.28 -2.95 10.71
N GLU A 174 4.15 -4.20 11.16
CA GLU A 174 2.85 -4.84 11.43
C GLU A 174 2.06 -4.02 12.46
N MET A 175 2.69 -3.66 13.59
CA MET A 175 2.10 -2.85 14.64
C MET A 175 1.61 -1.49 14.12
N LEU A 176 2.46 -0.76 13.40
CA LEU A 176 2.08 0.53 12.83
C LEU A 176 0.99 0.41 11.76
N SER A 177 0.95 -0.70 11.02
CA SER A 177 -0.06 -0.94 9.99
C SER A 177 -1.45 -1.20 10.58
N THR A 178 -1.56 -1.63 11.84
CA THR A 178 -2.87 -1.86 12.49
C THR A 178 -3.73 -0.61 12.59
N ILE A 179 -3.12 0.58 12.64
CA ILE A 179 -3.81 1.88 12.73
C ILE A 179 -4.06 2.53 11.36
N ILE A 180 -3.82 1.78 10.28
CA ILE A 180 -3.84 2.27 8.91
C ILE A 180 -4.87 1.51 8.07
N ILE A 181 -5.54 2.24 7.18
CA ILE A 181 -6.47 1.69 6.19
C ILE A 181 -5.78 1.64 4.83
N PHE A 182 -5.78 0.45 4.23
CA PHE A 182 -5.16 0.18 2.95
C PHE A 182 -6.22 0.08 1.84
N PRO A 183 -5.93 0.58 0.63
CA PRO A 183 -6.77 0.34 -0.53
C PRO A 183 -6.63 -1.11 -1.03
N CYS A 184 -7.70 -1.66 -1.57
CA CYS A 184 -7.66 -2.95 -2.27
C CYS A 184 -6.62 -2.95 -3.40
N ILE A 185 -5.92 -4.07 -3.61
CA ILE A 185 -4.95 -4.22 -4.72
C ILE A 185 -5.59 -4.02 -6.10
N TYR A 186 -6.91 -4.28 -6.22
CA TYR A 186 -7.67 -4.11 -7.46
C TYR A 186 -8.29 -2.70 -7.60
N ARG A 187 -7.84 -1.71 -6.82
CA ARG A 187 -8.35 -0.33 -6.93
C ARG A 187 -8.17 0.27 -8.34
N ASN A 188 -7.09 -0.10 -9.05
CA ASN A 188 -6.83 0.41 -10.39
C ASN A 188 -7.82 -0.19 -11.41
N ARG A 189 -8.54 -1.25 -11.02
CA ARG A 189 -9.68 -1.80 -11.78
C ARG A 189 -11.02 -1.21 -11.34
N GLY A 190 -11.01 -0.28 -10.40
CA GLY A 190 -12.21 0.40 -9.89
C GLY A 190 -12.71 -0.09 -8.54
N CYS A 191 -12.03 -1.00 -7.84
CA CYS A 191 -12.45 -1.40 -6.50
C CYS A 191 -12.36 -0.23 -5.50
N PRO A 192 -13.47 0.26 -4.92
CA PRO A 192 -13.44 1.40 -4.00
C PRO A 192 -13.09 0.99 -2.56
N THR A 193 -13.02 -0.31 -2.29
CA THR A 193 -12.91 -0.86 -0.94
C THR A 193 -11.57 -0.52 -0.31
N ARG A 194 -11.62 -0.06 0.94
CA ARG A 194 -10.47 0.17 1.80
C ARG A 194 -10.71 -0.52 3.13
N LEU A 195 -9.75 -1.32 3.60
CA LEU A 195 -9.90 -2.11 4.82
C LEU A 195 -8.66 -1.98 5.71
N LYS A 196 -8.81 -2.42 6.96
CA LYS A 196 -7.71 -2.49 7.92
C LYS A 196 -6.67 -3.52 7.48
N PHE A 197 -5.44 -3.31 7.92
CA PHE A 197 -4.38 -4.31 7.83
C PHE A 197 -4.80 -5.65 8.46
N GLY A 198 -4.44 -6.76 7.83
CA GLY A 198 -4.67 -8.11 8.34
C GLY A 198 -5.61 -8.96 7.48
N ARG A 199 -6.30 -9.93 8.12
CA ARG A 199 -7.10 -10.96 7.43
C ARG A 199 -8.26 -10.40 6.62
N SER A 200 -8.91 -9.33 7.10
CA SER A 200 -10.07 -8.74 6.43
C SER A 200 -9.77 -8.27 5.01
N LEU A 201 -8.64 -7.59 4.79
CA LEU A 201 -8.23 -7.17 3.46
C LEU A 201 -7.83 -8.37 2.60
N TRP A 202 -7.14 -9.37 3.16
CA TRP A 202 -6.77 -10.57 2.40
C TRP A 202 -7.99 -11.36 1.93
N GLN A 203 -9.01 -11.56 2.78
CA GLN A 203 -10.25 -12.21 2.39
C GLN A 203 -10.98 -11.40 1.30
N HIS A 204 -11.06 -10.08 1.47
CA HIS A 204 -11.63 -9.23 0.44
C HIS A 204 -10.88 -9.34 -0.89
N GLU A 205 -9.55 -9.37 -0.89
CA GLU A 205 -8.75 -9.55 -2.11
C GLU A 205 -9.08 -10.88 -2.81
N ALA A 206 -9.29 -11.97 -2.06
CA ALA A 206 -9.65 -13.27 -2.62
C ALA A 206 -11.07 -13.29 -3.23
N GLU A 207 -12.01 -12.58 -2.63
CA GLU A 207 -13.42 -12.54 -3.01
C GLU A 207 -13.78 -11.31 -3.89
N CYS A 208 -12.81 -10.44 -4.18
CA CYS A 208 -13.06 -9.16 -4.83
C CYS A 208 -13.64 -9.36 -6.24
N SER A 209 -14.81 -8.77 -6.50
CA SER A 209 -15.46 -8.81 -7.81
C SER A 209 -14.58 -8.24 -8.93
N TYR A 210 -13.74 -7.25 -8.63
CA TYR A 210 -12.75 -6.67 -9.55
C TYR A 210 -11.51 -7.56 -9.75
N GLY A 211 -11.28 -8.51 -8.85
CA GLY A 211 -10.21 -9.51 -8.94
C GLY A 211 -10.51 -10.65 -9.91
N GLN A 212 -11.80 -10.97 -10.08
CA GLN A 212 -12.25 -12.00 -11.00
C GLN A 212 -11.86 -11.62 -12.43
N THR A 213 -10.89 -12.33 -13.01
CA THR A 213 -10.71 -12.30 -14.45
C THR A 213 -11.97 -12.91 -15.02
N PHE A 214 -12.83 -12.09 -15.63
CA PHE A 214 -13.91 -12.59 -16.46
C PHE A 214 -13.24 -13.42 -17.56
N LYS A 215 -13.14 -14.74 -17.33
CA LYS A 215 -12.81 -15.69 -18.38
C LYS A 215 -13.92 -15.48 -19.38
N LYS A 216 -13.61 -14.72 -20.43
CA LYS A 216 -14.51 -14.46 -21.53
C LYS A 216 -15.12 -15.83 -21.86
N ILE A 217 -16.42 -16.00 -21.68
CA ILE A 217 -17.16 -17.25 -21.93
C ILE A 217 -17.21 -17.48 -23.45
N THR A 218 -16.09 -17.28 -24.14
CA THR A 218 -16.05 -17.11 -25.58
C THR A 218 -15.92 -18.44 -26.29
N ASN A 219 -15.44 -19.52 -25.67
CA ASN A 219 -15.14 -20.72 -26.44
C ASN A 219 -15.71 -22.06 -25.94
N GLN A 220 -16.16 -22.24 -24.69
CA GLN A 220 -16.68 -23.56 -24.30
C GLN A 220 -18.05 -23.90 -24.93
N LYS A 221 -18.90 -22.91 -25.23
CA LYS A 221 -20.11 -23.15 -26.04
C LYS A 221 -19.85 -23.06 -27.55
N ALA A 222 -18.80 -22.35 -27.98
CA ALA A 222 -18.45 -22.24 -29.40
C ALA A 222 -17.64 -23.44 -29.92
N GLU A 223 -16.83 -24.13 -29.11
CA GLU A 223 -16.19 -25.41 -29.52
C GLU A 223 -17.20 -26.54 -29.66
N ASN A 224 -18.20 -26.60 -28.78
CA ASN A 224 -19.29 -27.59 -28.91
C ASN A 224 -20.27 -27.26 -30.04
N GLN A 225 -20.28 -26.03 -30.59
CA GLN A 225 -21.09 -25.65 -31.76
C GLN A 225 -20.30 -25.53 -33.07
N LYS A 226 -18.97 -25.40 -33.03
CA LYS A 226 -18.10 -25.35 -34.23
C LYS A 226 -17.84 -26.70 -34.87
N VAL A 227 -18.18 -27.82 -34.23
CA VAL A 227 -18.24 -29.13 -34.91
C VAL A 227 -19.47 -29.23 -35.83
N ALA A 228 -20.49 -28.38 -35.66
CA ALA A 228 -21.72 -28.51 -36.43
C ALA A 228 -21.85 -27.52 -37.60
N LYS A 229 -21.37 -26.27 -37.49
CA LYS A 229 -21.64 -25.25 -38.51
C LYS A 229 -20.59 -24.15 -38.55
N GLN A 230 -19.70 -24.15 -39.55
CA GLN A 230 -19.41 -22.94 -40.31
C GLN A 230 -18.58 -23.25 -41.57
N ALA A 231 -19.30 -23.34 -42.69
CA ALA A 231 -18.87 -22.73 -43.94
C ALA A 231 -19.52 -21.32 -44.02
N ASN A 232 -18.67 -20.29 -44.13
CA ASN A 232 -18.92 -19.06 -44.91
C ASN A 232 -19.97 -18.00 -44.51
N GLN A 233 -20.07 -17.51 -43.26
CA GLN A 233 -20.70 -16.19 -43.04
C GLN A 233 -19.95 -15.29 -42.04
N LYS A 234 -19.67 -14.06 -42.48
CA LYS A 234 -19.07 -12.97 -41.69
C LYS A 234 -20.18 -12.22 -40.96
N GLU A 235 -20.29 -12.38 -39.64
CA GLU A 235 -21.28 -11.64 -38.84
C GLU A 235 -20.73 -10.28 -38.37
N ARG A 236 -21.59 -9.26 -38.46
CA ARG A 236 -21.36 -7.92 -37.91
C ARG A 236 -21.96 -7.86 -36.50
N GLY A 237 -21.12 -7.75 -35.46
CA GLY A 237 -21.57 -7.58 -34.08
C GLY A 237 -21.67 -6.11 -33.65
N VAL A 238 -22.68 -5.77 -32.84
CA VAL A 238 -22.84 -4.46 -32.18
C VAL A 238 -22.45 -4.60 -30.71
N ILE A 239 -21.61 -3.70 -30.20
CA ILE A 239 -21.22 -3.69 -28.78
C ILE A 239 -22.03 -2.59 -28.09
N GLN A 240 -22.87 -2.97 -27.14
CA GLN A 240 -23.53 -2.01 -26.24
C GLN A 240 -22.57 -1.66 -25.11
N THR A 241 -22.21 -0.38 -25.00
CA THR A 241 -21.56 0.17 -23.82
C THR A 241 -22.54 1.05 -23.06
N HIS A 242 -22.23 1.33 -21.78
CA HIS A 242 -23.09 2.07 -20.86
C HIS A 242 -23.30 3.56 -21.26
N SER A 243 -22.67 4.03 -22.35
CA SER A 243 -22.71 5.43 -22.81
C SER A 243 -23.16 5.62 -24.27
N GLY A 244 -23.55 4.55 -25.00
CA GLY A 244 -24.05 4.64 -26.39
C GLY A 244 -23.55 3.51 -27.30
N HIS A 245 -24.25 3.28 -28.42
CA HIS A 245 -23.93 2.22 -29.38
C HIS A 245 -22.71 2.58 -30.24
N TYR A 246 -21.59 1.87 -30.05
CA TYR A 246 -20.46 1.92 -30.98
C TYR A 246 -20.55 0.74 -31.97
N TYR A 247 -20.58 1.05 -33.26
CA TYR A 247 -20.47 0.06 -34.34
C TYR A 247 -19.00 -0.15 -34.69
N GLY A 248 -18.44 -1.31 -34.32
CA GLY A 248 -17.08 -1.70 -34.68
C GLY A 248 -17.06 -3.13 -35.21
N THR A 249 -16.37 -3.37 -36.33
CA THR A 249 -16.11 -4.73 -36.81
C THR A 249 -15.11 -5.42 -35.88
N LEU A 250 -15.61 -6.38 -35.09
CA LEU A 250 -14.79 -7.23 -34.25
C LEU A 250 -14.02 -8.23 -35.12
N THR A 251 -12.72 -8.00 -35.29
CA THR A 251 -11.81 -9.03 -35.80
C THR A 251 -11.54 -10.04 -34.68
N PRO A 252 -11.85 -11.34 -34.87
CA PRO A 252 -11.87 -12.34 -33.80
C PRO A 252 -10.51 -12.60 -33.11
N ASN A 253 -9.41 -12.10 -33.68
CA ASN A 253 -8.05 -12.33 -33.19
C ASN A 253 -7.39 -11.12 -32.51
N VAL A 254 -8.10 -10.00 -32.32
CA VAL A 254 -7.53 -8.80 -31.67
C VAL A 254 -8.16 -8.62 -30.29
N VAL A 255 -7.31 -8.60 -29.25
CA VAL A 255 -7.75 -8.36 -27.88
C VAL A 255 -8.21 -6.90 -27.78
N LEU A 256 -9.47 -6.68 -27.38
CA LEU A 256 -10.21 -5.40 -27.43
C LEU A 256 -9.56 -4.20 -26.71
N PHE A 257 -8.48 -4.43 -25.94
CA PHE A 257 -7.73 -3.40 -25.21
C PHE A 257 -6.26 -3.77 -25.09
N ALA A 258 -5.70 -4.54 -26.03
CA ALA A 258 -4.26 -4.69 -26.06
C ALA A 258 -3.65 -3.29 -26.25
N PRO A 259 -2.65 -2.88 -25.44
CA PRO A 259 -1.86 -1.71 -25.77
C PRO A 259 -1.37 -1.89 -27.21
N PRO A 260 -1.40 -0.82 -28.04
CA PRO A 260 -0.93 -0.92 -29.41
C PRO A 260 0.45 -1.56 -29.37
N THR A 261 0.59 -2.73 -29.99
CA THR A 261 1.88 -3.40 -30.12
C THR A 261 2.83 -2.38 -30.73
N GLU A 262 3.97 -2.13 -30.09
CA GLU A 262 4.98 -1.22 -30.62
C GLU A 262 5.33 -1.68 -32.04
N LYS A 263 4.75 -0.99 -33.02
CA LYS A 263 5.04 -1.25 -34.41
C LYS A 263 6.42 -0.67 -34.67
N THR A 264 7.28 -1.46 -35.29
CA THR A 264 8.55 -0.94 -35.78
C THR A 264 8.27 0.24 -36.71
N GLU A 265 9.16 1.23 -36.75
CA GLU A 265 9.03 2.40 -37.62
C GLU A 265 8.78 1.99 -39.10
N PHE A 266 9.38 0.87 -39.50
CA PHE A 266 9.17 0.24 -40.80
C PHE A 266 7.72 -0.18 -41.06
N ASP A 267 7.05 -0.79 -40.07
CA ASP A 267 5.66 -1.22 -40.19
C ASP A 267 4.70 -0.02 -40.27
N MET A 268 5.00 1.05 -39.52
CA MET A 268 4.23 2.29 -39.61
C MET A 268 4.34 2.93 -41.01
N ASN A 269 5.54 3.01 -41.56
CA ASN A 269 5.77 3.54 -42.91
C ASN A 269 5.08 2.68 -43.98
N ARG A 270 5.10 1.36 -43.84
CA ARG A 270 4.41 0.44 -44.75
C ARG A 270 2.89 0.62 -44.70
N GLU A 271 2.32 0.84 -43.52
CA GLU A 271 0.89 1.06 -43.34
C GLU A 271 0.46 2.43 -43.88
N LEU A 272 1.28 3.47 -43.68
CA LEU A 272 1.08 4.80 -44.25
C LEU A 272 1.03 4.75 -45.79
N LEU A 273 2.00 4.08 -46.42
CA LEU A 273 2.05 3.89 -47.87
C LEU A 273 0.83 3.14 -48.41
N LYS A 274 0.37 2.09 -47.70
CA LYS A 274 -0.87 1.38 -48.04
C LYS A 274 -2.09 2.29 -47.95
N SER A 275 -2.16 3.15 -46.93
CA SER A 275 -3.28 4.09 -46.77
C SER A 275 -3.29 5.14 -47.88
N LEU A 276 -2.12 5.69 -48.25
CA LEU A 276 -1.97 6.67 -49.33
C LEU A 276 -2.34 6.06 -50.68
N LYS A 277 -1.86 4.85 -50.98
CA LYS A 277 -2.19 4.14 -52.22
C LYS A 277 -3.71 3.89 -52.32
N LYS A 278 -4.34 3.44 -51.24
CA LYS A 278 -5.79 3.23 -51.19
C LYS A 278 -6.59 4.53 -51.33
N GLN A 279 -6.06 5.64 -50.82
CA GLN A 279 -6.67 6.96 -50.98
C GLN A 279 -6.58 7.45 -52.42
N GLN A 280 -5.45 7.24 -53.11
CA GLN A 280 -5.28 7.56 -54.53
C GLN A 280 -6.23 6.73 -55.41
N GLU A 281 -6.36 5.43 -55.14
CA GLU A 281 -7.27 4.54 -55.85
C GLU A 281 -8.72 4.98 -55.72
N ARG A 282 -9.16 5.39 -54.51
CA ARG A 282 -10.50 5.97 -54.30
C ARG A 282 -10.73 7.27 -55.05
N ARG A 283 -9.69 8.08 -55.27
CA ARG A 283 -9.80 9.31 -56.07
C ARG A 283 -9.96 9.00 -57.55
N PHE A 284 -9.25 7.99 -58.06
CA PHE A 284 -9.42 7.51 -59.43
C PHE A 284 -10.82 6.95 -59.68
N VAL A 285 -11.32 6.07 -58.82
CA VAL A 285 -12.67 5.51 -58.96
C VAL A 285 -13.74 6.60 -58.96
N ARG A 286 -13.61 7.62 -58.08
CA ARG A 286 -14.55 8.74 -58.05
C ARG A 286 -14.47 9.61 -59.32
N ALA A 287 -13.27 9.76 -59.90
CA ALA A 287 -13.12 10.48 -61.16
C ALA A 287 -13.79 9.73 -62.33
N ASP A 288 -13.65 8.40 -62.39
CA ASP A 288 -14.33 7.56 -63.39
C ASP A 288 -15.87 7.57 -63.22
N GLU A 289 -16.37 7.55 -61.97
CA GLU A 289 -17.80 7.68 -61.67
C GLU A 289 -18.35 9.03 -62.14
N ILE A 290 -17.59 10.12 -61.98
CA ILE A 290 -18.00 11.45 -62.47
C ILE A 290 -17.98 11.48 -64.01
N GLY A 291 -16.97 10.89 -64.65
CA GLY A 291 -16.88 10.79 -66.11
C GLY A 291 -18.07 10.04 -66.72
N THR A 292 -18.41 8.89 -66.16
CA THR A 292 -19.55 8.07 -66.63
C THR A 292 -20.91 8.73 -66.39
N GLN A 293 -21.06 9.55 -65.34
CA GLN A 293 -22.27 10.36 -65.15
C GLN A 293 -22.39 11.47 -66.19
N LEU A 294 -21.28 12.16 -66.52
CA LEU A 294 -21.25 13.19 -67.56
C LEU A 294 -21.59 12.64 -68.95
N GLU A 295 -21.12 11.43 -69.28
CA GLU A 295 -21.48 10.76 -70.53
C GLU A 295 -22.97 10.43 -70.62
N LYS A 296 -23.59 10.00 -69.51
CA LYS A 296 -25.05 9.77 -69.46
C LYS A 296 -25.85 11.06 -69.67
N PHE A 297 -25.44 12.16 -69.02
CA PHE A 297 -26.11 13.45 -69.16
C PHE A 297 -26.02 14.04 -70.58
N ASN A 298 -25.01 13.67 -71.37
CA ASN A 298 -24.88 14.11 -72.76
C ASN A 298 -25.60 13.20 -73.77
N SER A 299 -26.21 12.09 -73.33
CA SER A 299 -26.90 11.12 -74.20
C SER A 299 -28.42 11.12 -74.10
N GLU A 300 -29.01 11.83 -73.12
CA GLU A 300 -30.47 11.99 -73.01
C GLU A 300 -30.93 13.26 -73.73
N ASP A 301 -31.05 13.13 -75.04
CA ASP A 301 -31.77 14.07 -75.88
C ASP A 301 -33.28 13.83 -75.69
N GLY A 302 -33.93 14.72 -74.93
CA GLY A 302 -35.34 15.06 -75.14
C GLY A 302 -36.34 14.82 -74.01
N SER A 303 -37.30 15.76 -73.95
CA SER A 303 -38.65 15.68 -73.35
C SER A 303 -38.81 16.06 -71.86
N ILE A 304 -38.81 17.37 -71.60
CA ILE A 304 -39.31 17.98 -70.36
C ILE A 304 -40.84 17.84 -70.30
N ASN A 305 -41.32 17.05 -69.33
CA ASN A 305 -42.69 17.15 -68.80
C ASN A 305 -42.63 17.91 -67.48
N THR A 306 -43.25 19.09 -67.46
CA THR A 306 -43.55 19.89 -66.27
C THR A 306 -44.77 19.29 -65.60
N ASP A 307 -44.68 18.87 -64.33
CA ASP A 307 -45.82 19.00 -63.44
C ASP A 307 -45.45 19.05 -61.96
N ASP A 308 -46.29 19.80 -61.27
CA ASP A 308 -46.12 20.40 -59.95
C ASP A 308 -45.99 19.41 -58.77
N SER A 309 -45.31 19.83 -57.70
CA SER A 309 -45.95 19.92 -56.37
C SER A 309 -45.00 20.39 -55.27
N GLU A 310 -45.37 21.52 -54.68
CA GLU A 310 -44.79 22.13 -53.49
C GLU A 310 -45.05 21.30 -52.21
N LYS A 311 -44.01 21.02 -51.40
CA LYS A 311 -44.18 20.72 -49.97
C LYS A 311 -43.11 21.41 -49.12
N LYS A 312 -43.56 22.39 -48.35
CA LYS A 312 -42.83 23.15 -47.32
C LYS A 312 -42.67 22.32 -46.05
N ASN A 313 -41.48 22.27 -45.46
CA ASN A 313 -41.22 21.75 -44.12
C ASN A 313 -40.77 22.89 -43.19
N SER A 314 -41.51 23.12 -42.11
CA SER A 314 -41.20 24.06 -41.03
C SER A 314 -40.73 23.31 -39.78
N TYR A 315 -39.53 23.62 -39.27
CA TYR A 315 -39.02 23.11 -38.00
C TYR A 315 -38.67 24.30 -37.11
N SER A 316 -39.40 24.50 -36.02
CA SER A 316 -38.98 25.36 -34.90
C SER A 316 -39.36 24.66 -33.60
N LYS A 317 -38.38 24.43 -32.72
CA LYS A 317 -38.62 23.87 -31.39
C LYS A 317 -37.76 24.61 -30.35
N SER A 318 -38.49 25.32 -29.50
CA SER A 318 -38.10 26.14 -28.36
C SER A 318 -37.34 25.36 -27.28
N TRP A 319 -36.38 26.02 -26.62
CA TRP A 319 -35.71 25.62 -25.38
C TRP A 319 -35.88 26.74 -24.34
N GLU A 320 -36.66 26.50 -23.28
CA GLU A 320 -36.73 27.27 -22.03
C GLU A 320 -36.38 26.27 -20.89
N SER A 321 -35.29 26.47 -20.13
CA SER A 321 -35.16 27.28 -18.91
C SER A 321 -35.87 26.68 -17.70
N ASP A 322 -35.11 26.08 -16.76
CA ASP A 322 -35.46 26.08 -15.34
C ASP A 322 -34.21 25.93 -14.45
N ARG A 323 -33.98 26.95 -13.61
CA ARG A 323 -32.96 27.03 -12.57
C ARG A 323 -33.67 27.06 -11.21
N SER A 324 -33.33 26.13 -10.32
CA SER A 324 -33.80 26.15 -8.93
C SER A 324 -32.60 26.12 -7.99
N SER A 325 -32.50 27.15 -7.15
CA SER A 325 -31.52 27.27 -6.04
C SER A 325 -32.09 26.65 -4.76
N PRO A 326 -31.28 26.06 -3.86
CA PRO A 326 -31.75 25.61 -2.55
C PRO A 326 -31.70 26.72 -1.50
N ARG A 327 -32.74 26.78 -0.67
CA ARG A 327 -32.86 27.63 0.53
C ARG A 327 -32.06 27.06 1.70
N LEU A 328 -31.52 27.99 2.51
CA LEU A 328 -30.96 27.76 3.84
C LEU A 328 -32.10 27.74 4.87
N ASP A 329 -32.10 26.74 5.76
CA ASP A 329 -32.91 26.75 6.99
C ASP A 329 -31.98 26.96 8.19
N GLU A 330 -32.23 28.08 8.90
CA GLU A 330 -31.79 28.36 10.26
C GLU A 330 -32.96 28.06 11.22
N ASN A 331 -32.73 27.19 12.21
CA ASN A 331 -33.28 27.26 13.58
C ASN A 331 -32.93 25.94 14.29
N ASP A 332 -32.24 25.99 15.44
CA ASP A 332 -32.97 26.08 16.71
C ASP A 332 -32.03 26.20 17.92
N GLN A 333 -32.35 27.15 18.79
CA GLN A 333 -31.75 27.35 20.10
C GLN A 333 -32.69 26.80 21.18
N ARG A 334 -32.10 26.20 22.23
CA ARG A 334 -32.51 26.17 23.66
C ARG A 334 -32.71 24.77 24.25
N GLN A 335 -31.92 24.45 25.28
CA GLN A 335 -32.32 24.28 26.70
C GLN A 335 -31.13 23.64 27.47
N LYS A 336 -30.51 24.36 28.41
CA LYS A 336 -30.60 24.23 29.90
C LYS A 336 -30.23 22.82 30.42
N ALA A 337 -29.06 22.58 31.03
CA ALA A 337 -28.60 22.92 32.39
C ALA A 337 -29.05 21.93 33.50
N MET A 338 -28.08 21.56 34.36
CA MET A 338 -28.13 20.89 35.69
C MET A 338 -27.79 19.40 35.81
N ASN A 339 -26.61 19.10 36.37
CA ASN A 339 -26.39 18.41 37.68
C ASN A 339 -24.91 18.04 37.81
N HIS A 340 -24.11 18.72 38.63
CA HIS A 340 -23.94 18.65 40.09
C HIS A 340 -23.25 17.36 40.59
N ASN A 341 -22.15 17.62 41.31
CA ASN A 341 -21.12 16.72 41.82
C ASN A 341 -21.62 15.71 42.85
N GLN A 342 -20.93 14.58 42.96
CA GLN A 342 -20.48 14.06 44.25
C GLN A 342 -19.06 13.45 44.14
N PRO A 343 -18.12 13.78 45.05
CA PRO A 343 -16.86 13.09 45.20
C PRO A 343 -16.98 11.99 46.28
N LEU A 344 -16.47 10.79 46.00
CA LEU A 344 -16.32 9.74 47.01
C LEU A 344 -14.92 9.78 47.65
N ILE A 345 -15.00 9.70 48.97
CA ILE A 345 -14.02 9.79 50.03
C ILE A 345 -12.84 8.81 49.89
N VAL A 346 -11.66 9.31 50.26
CA VAL A 346 -10.40 8.60 50.49
C VAL A 346 -10.38 8.05 51.91
N GLU A 347 -9.93 6.80 52.12
CA GLU A 347 -9.37 6.35 53.40
C GLU A 347 -7.92 5.85 53.22
N PRO A 348 -7.03 6.04 54.23
CA PRO A 348 -5.61 5.75 54.14
C PRO A 348 -5.26 4.38 54.75
N GLY A 349 -4.48 3.58 54.03
CA GLY A 349 -3.96 2.29 54.50
C GLY A 349 -2.44 2.16 54.32
N TYR A 350 -1.78 1.75 55.39
CA TYR A 350 -0.34 1.77 55.67
C TYR A 350 0.55 0.80 54.85
N PHE A 351 1.84 1.15 54.81
CA PHE A 351 3.00 0.45 54.24
C PHE A 351 3.12 -1.07 54.50
N SER A 352 3.60 -1.82 53.51
CA SER A 352 4.66 -2.85 53.70
C SER A 352 5.31 -3.28 52.37
N ASN A 353 6.64 -3.44 52.44
CA ASN A 353 7.59 -3.70 51.35
C ASN A 353 7.53 -5.15 50.81
N ASN A 354 7.60 -5.34 49.49
CA ASN A 354 8.69 -6.02 48.72
C ASN A 354 8.20 -6.56 47.35
N PRO A 355 9.07 -6.57 46.31
CA PRO A 355 8.67 -6.86 44.94
C PRO A 355 8.77 -8.36 44.62
N LYS A 356 7.69 -8.93 44.07
CA LYS A 356 7.74 -10.16 43.28
C LYS A 356 7.02 -9.93 41.95
N SER A 357 7.76 -10.21 40.89
CA SER A 357 7.36 -10.23 39.48
C SER A 357 5.98 -10.88 39.25
N PRO A 358 5.08 -10.31 38.42
CA PRO A 358 3.87 -11.01 38.02
C PRO A 358 4.17 -11.96 36.87
N HIS A 359 4.04 -13.25 37.16
CA HIS A 359 3.67 -14.29 36.20
C HIS A 359 2.38 -13.87 35.48
N ILE A 360 2.40 -13.87 34.16
CA ILE A 360 1.21 -13.72 33.32
C ILE A 360 0.49 -15.07 33.32
N ASN A 361 -0.61 -15.16 34.05
CA ASN A 361 -1.60 -16.22 33.92
C ASN A 361 -2.50 -15.90 32.72
N GLY A 362 -2.34 -16.65 31.63
CA GLY A 362 -3.28 -16.68 30.52
C GLY A 362 -4.35 -17.73 30.78
N GLU A 363 -5.52 -17.31 31.25
CA GLU A 363 -6.71 -18.15 31.28
C GLU A 363 -7.56 -17.93 30.02
N ASN A 364 -7.61 -18.99 29.22
CA ASN A 364 -8.82 -19.62 28.70
C ASN A 364 -9.90 -18.74 28.07
N TYR A 365 -9.83 -18.63 26.74
CA TYR A 365 -11.03 -18.54 25.90
C TYR A 365 -10.77 -19.24 24.56
N TYR A 366 -11.24 -20.48 24.41
CA TYR A 366 -11.79 -21.04 23.17
C TYR A 366 -12.38 -22.43 23.46
N GLN A 367 -13.70 -22.51 23.45
CA GLN A 367 -14.43 -23.76 23.31
C GLN A 367 -14.48 -24.17 21.83
N ASN A 368 -14.31 -25.48 21.63
CA ASN A 368 -14.88 -26.33 20.59
C ASN A 368 -14.44 -26.13 19.13
N THR A 369 -13.55 -27.02 18.69
CA THR A 369 -13.73 -27.72 17.41
C THR A 369 -13.28 -29.18 17.54
N PHE A 370 -14.19 -30.10 17.24
CA PHE A 370 -13.97 -31.54 17.09
C PHE A 370 -13.01 -31.81 15.92
N ILE A 371 -11.91 -32.54 16.13
CA ILE A 371 -11.22 -33.31 15.07
C ILE A 371 -10.70 -34.64 15.64
N ALA A 372 -10.89 -35.67 14.81
CA ALA A 372 -10.57 -37.07 14.96
C ALA A 372 -9.13 -37.38 15.39
N GLN A 373 -9.01 -38.45 16.18
CA GLN A 373 -7.77 -39.09 16.60
C GLN A 373 -7.05 -39.72 15.40
N VAL A 374 -5.77 -39.38 15.22
CA VAL A 374 -4.80 -40.22 14.51
C VAL A 374 -3.56 -40.35 15.38
N HIS A 375 -3.21 -41.60 15.66
CA HIS A 375 -2.03 -42.07 16.37
C HIS A 375 -0.73 -41.39 15.90
N ARG A 376 0.13 -41.01 16.85
CA ARG A 376 1.56 -40.81 16.57
C ARG A 376 2.40 -41.43 17.69
N GLU A 377 3.23 -42.37 17.26
CA GLU A 377 4.15 -43.16 18.08
C GLU A 377 5.39 -42.34 18.50
N ASP A 378 5.91 -42.76 19.65
CA ASP A 378 7.03 -42.22 20.41
C ASP A 378 8.40 -42.39 19.73
N TYR A 379 9.23 -41.35 19.73
CA TYR A 379 10.69 -41.49 19.75
C TYR A 379 11.36 -40.39 20.59
N PRO A 380 12.46 -40.71 21.32
CA PRO A 380 12.95 -39.91 22.43
C PRO A 380 13.96 -38.82 22.02
N SER A 381 13.90 -37.68 22.71
CA SER A 381 14.88 -36.59 22.63
C SER A 381 16.15 -36.88 23.44
N PRO A 382 17.36 -36.49 22.98
CA PRO A 382 18.56 -36.56 23.79
C PRO A 382 18.66 -35.38 24.77
N ARG A 383 18.93 -35.72 26.04
CA ARG A 383 19.34 -34.80 27.10
C ARG A 383 20.67 -34.12 26.76
N ILE A 384 20.72 -32.80 26.81
CA ILE A 384 21.99 -32.06 26.93
C ILE A 384 22.02 -31.35 28.28
N SER A 385 23.12 -31.62 28.98
CA SER A 385 23.44 -31.30 30.36
C SER A 385 23.71 -29.81 30.57
N ARG A 386 23.20 -29.29 31.70
CA ARG A 386 23.57 -28.00 32.28
C ARG A 386 24.95 -28.11 32.92
N GLN A 387 25.85 -27.19 32.58
CA GLN A 387 26.91 -26.78 33.51
C GLN A 387 26.99 -25.24 33.56
N ASN A 388 26.80 -24.73 34.78
CA ASN A 388 27.11 -23.37 35.19
C ASN A 388 28.63 -23.20 35.26
N SER A 389 29.13 -22.01 34.91
CA SER A 389 30.27 -21.44 35.61
C SER A 389 30.16 -19.92 35.67
N TYR A 390 30.39 -19.44 36.88
CA TYR A 390 30.54 -18.04 37.27
C TYR A 390 31.70 -17.39 36.52
N ASN A 391 31.57 -16.12 36.13
CA ASN A 391 32.66 -15.18 36.35
C ASN A 391 32.18 -13.74 36.51
N LYS A 392 32.58 -13.16 37.63
CA LYS A 392 32.30 -11.82 38.15
C LYS A 392 33.66 -11.18 38.37
N ALA A 393 34.06 -10.18 37.59
CA ALA A 393 35.11 -9.24 37.97
C ALA A 393 35.21 -8.05 37.00
N TYR A 394 35.13 -6.86 37.59
CA TYR A 394 35.95 -5.66 37.34
C TYR A 394 36.14 -5.13 35.91
N TYR A 395 35.62 -3.93 35.64
CA TYR A 395 36.48 -2.77 35.33
C TYR A 395 35.76 -1.46 35.71
N ALA A 396 36.35 -0.77 36.68
CA ALA A 396 36.11 0.63 36.98
C ALA A 396 37.28 1.45 36.42
N ASN A 397 36.99 2.70 36.06
CA ASN A 397 37.91 3.83 35.89
C ASN A 397 39.02 3.72 34.82
N MET A 398 38.84 4.45 33.72
CA MET A 398 39.93 5.24 33.15
C MET A 398 39.44 6.63 32.76
N VAL A 399 39.80 7.58 33.63
CA VAL A 399 39.93 9.01 33.36
C VAL A 399 41.25 9.18 32.62
N TYR A 400 41.23 9.75 31.41
CA TYR A 400 42.41 10.39 30.84
C TYR A 400 42.09 11.85 30.57
N ALA A 401 42.67 12.69 31.43
CA ALA A 401 43.03 14.04 31.10
C ALA A 401 44.08 14.01 29.97
N ASN A 402 43.92 14.89 28.98
CA ASN A 402 45.03 15.41 28.20
C ASN A 402 44.75 16.88 27.93
N GLY A 403 45.77 17.68 28.23
CA GLY A 403 45.74 19.13 28.25
C GLY A 403 46.08 19.76 26.90
N PHE A 404 45.71 21.05 26.86
CA PHE A 404 46.36 22.18 26.20
C PHE A 404 47.38 21.89 25.08
N GLY A 405 47.02 22.36 23.90
CA GLY A 405 47.92 22.69 22.80
C GLY A 405 47.25 23.72 21.90
N ASP A 406 47.41 25.00 22.22
CA ASP A 406 47.15 26.12 21.31
C ASP A 406 48.05 26.00 20.08
N GLN A 407 47.48 26.20 18.88
CA GLN A 407 47.97 27.14 17.88
C GLN A 407 47.16 27.07 16.56
N ASN A 408 47.01 28.26 15.97
CA ASN A 408 46.70 28.58 14.58
C ASN A 408 45.23 28.67 14.12
N SER A 409 44.74 29.90 14.31
CA SER A 409 43.89 30.66 13.39
C SER A 409 44.22 30.46 11.90
N GLY A 410 43.23 29.99 11.15
CA GLY A 410 43.19 30.02 9.69
C GLY A 410 41.75 30.24 9.23
N THR A 411 41.40 31.50 8.99
CA THR A 411 40.13 31.94 8.42
C THR A 411 39.98 31.41 6.99
N ASN A 412 38.98 30.55 6.75
CA ASN A 412 38.51 30.25 5.40
C ASN A 412 36.99 30.41 5.34
N SER A 413 36.58 31.40 4.55
CA SER A 413 35.20 31.75 4.21
C SER A 413 34.59 30.67 3.29
N PRO A 414 33.32 30.26 3.47
CA PRO A 414 32.69 29.29 2.58
C PRO A 414 32.18 29.97 1.29
N GLN A 415 32.73 29.53 0.15
CA GLN A 415 32.21 29.81 -1.19
C GLN A 415 30.90 29.02 -1.45
N PRO A 416 29.95 29.58 -2.22
CA PRO A 416 28.65 28.96 -2.49
C PRO A 416 28.75 27.87 -3.57
N PHE A 417 28.29 26.65 -3.24
CA PHE A 417 28.18 25.56 -4.20
C PHE A 417 27.06 25.82 -5.22
N SER A 418 27.43 25.83 -6.51
CA SER A 418 26.54 25.95 -7.64
C SER A 418 25.70 24.68 -7.85
N ASN A 419 24.39 24.86 -8.04
CA ASN A 419 23.45 23.84 -8.46
C ASN A 419 23.80 23.27 -9.85
N LYS A 420 24.22 21.99 -9.91
CA LYS A 420 24.11 21.16 -11.13
C LYS A 420 23.04 20.10 -10.88
N LYS A 421 21.92 20.21 -11.60
CA LYS A 421 20.90 19.16 -11.70
C LYS A 421 21.44 18.01 -12.57
N PRO A 422 21.42 16.75 -12.13
CA PRO A 422 21.53 15.64 -13.07
C PRO A 422 20.18 15.43 -13.76
N ASN A 423 20.21 15.47 -15.09
CA ASN A 423 19.13 15.07 -15.97
C ASN A 423 19.13 13.54 -16.00
N VAL A 424 18.13 12.91 -15.37
CA VAL A 424 17.92 11.45 -15.44
C VAL A 424 16.62 11.23 -16.22
N GLU A 425 16.80 10.66 -17.40
CA GLU A 425 15.74 10.25 -18.32
C GLU A 425 14.88 9.16 -17.69
N ASN A 426 13.57 9.42 -17.60
CA ASN A 426 12.58 8.48 -17.10
C ASN A 426 12.20 7.49 -18.21
N ASN A 427 12.77 6.28 -18.18
CA ASN A 427 12.22 5.12 -18.86
C ASN A 427 11.17 4.46 -17.94
N ILE A 428 9.89 4.73 -18.21
CA ILE A 428 8.75 4.09 -17.53
C ILE A 428 8.48 2.76 -18.24
N LEU A 429 8.97 1.66 -17.65
CA LEU A 429 8.58 0.30 -18.03
C LEU A 429 7.21 -0.01 -17.41
N ALA A 430 6.20 -0.28 -18.24
CA ALA A 430 4.90 -0.79 -17.80
C ALA A 430 5.06 -2.23 -17.29
N GLY A 431 4.89 -2.43 -15.98
CA GLY A 431 5.01 -3.74 -15.32
C GLY A 431 3.94 -4.73 -15.78
N HIS A 432 4.39 -5.86 -16.33
CA HIS A 432 3.59 -7.05 -16.51
C HIS A 432 3.30 -7.70 -15.15
N TYR A 433 2.02 -7.78 -14.76
CA TYR A 433 1.61 -8.51 -13.56
C TYR A 433 1.73 -10.03 -13.78
N PRO A 434 2.33 -10.80 -12.85
CA PRO A 434 2.32 -12.25 -12.91
C PRO A 434 0.90 -12.79 -12.68
N VAL A 435 0.43 -13.62 -13.62
CA VAL A 435 -0.78 -14.42 -13.47
C VAL A 435 -0.50 -15.49 -12.42
N ILE A 436 -1.11 -15.38 -11.25
CA ILE A 436 -1.09 -16.44 -10.23
C ILE A 436 -1.86 -17.64 -10.80
N ARG A 437 -1.15 -18.69 -11.22
CA ARG A 437 -1.75 -19.97 -11.61
C ARG A 437 -2.17 -20.71 -10.33
N THR A 438 -3.47 -20.93 -10.17
CA THR A 438 -4.00 -21.88 -9.20
C THR A 438 -3.77 -23.30 -9.74
N SER A 439 -2.80 -24.03 -9.19
CA SER A 439 -2.59 -25.46 -9.49
C SER A 439 -3.52 -26.31 -8.62
N SER A 440 -4.64 -26.73 -9.18
CA SER A 440 -5.45 -27.84 -8.67
C SER A 440 -5.18 -29.07 -9.54
N GLY A 441 -4.48 -30.06 -9.00
CA GLY A 441 -4.17 -31.32 -9.69
C GLY A 441 -3.69 -32.35 -8.68
N ILE A 442 -4.63 -32.94 -7.94
CA ILE A 442 -4.43 -34.18 -7.18
C ILE A 442 -4.34 -35.31 -8.20
N ARG A 443 -3.27 -36.08 -8.14
CA ARG A 443 -2.99 -37.24 -8.99
C ARG A 443 -3.09 -38.46 -8.09
N ASP A 444 -4.19 -39.20 -8.20
CA ASP A 444 -4.34 -40.52 -7.58
C ASP A 444 -3.36 -41.49 -8.26
N GLN A 445 -2.48 -42.10 -7.48
CA GLN A 445 -1.73 -43.29 -7.89
C GLN A 445 -2.31 -44.48 -7.12
N ASN A 446 -3.05 -45.30 -7.87
CA ASN A 446 -3.36 -46.68 -7.54
C ASN A 446 -2.07 -47.51 -7.70
N GLU A 447 -1.53 -48.05 -6.60
CA GLU A 447 -0.54 -49.13 -6.66
C GLU A 447 -1.28 -50.46 -6.57
N GLY A 448 -1.26 -51.18 -7.69
CA GLY A 448 -1.69 -52.56 -7.80
C GLY A 448 -0.54 -53.50 -7.46
N SER A 449 -0.83 -54.39 -6.51
CA SER A 449 -0.19 -55.69 -6.26
C SER A 449 0.17 -56.44 -7.54
N GLN A 450 1.38 -57.03 -7.60
CA GLN A 450 1.61 -58.29 -8.29
C GLN A 450 2.73 -59.11 -7.63
N PHE A 451 2.46 -60.41 -7.63
CA PHE A 451 3.14 -61.53 -6.99
C PHE A 451 4.31 -62.08 -7.86
N SER A 452 5.07 -62.96 -7.21
CA SER A 452 5.72 -64.20 -7.71
C SER A 452 7.09 -64.20 -8.41
N GLU A 453 7.92 -65.11 -7.87
CA GLU A 453 8.96 -65.96 -8.50
C GLU A 453 10.25 -65.26 -8.96
N THR A 454 11.47 -65.66 -8.59
CA THR A 454 12.09 -66.93 -8.17
C THR A 454 13.26 -66.68 -7.22
#